data_AF-A0A2P6S7S2-F1
#
_entry.id   AF-A0A2P6S7S2-F1
#
_cell.length_a   1.000
_cell.length_b   1.000
_cell.length_c   1.000
_cell.angle_alpha   90.00
_cell.angle_beta   90.00
_cell.angle_gamma   90.00
#
_symmetry.space_group_name_H-M   'P 1'
#
loop_
_entity.id
_entity.type
_entity.pdbx_description
1 polymer ?
#
loop_
_entity_poly.entity_id
_entity_poly.type
_entity_poly.pdbx_seq_one_letter_code
_entity_poly.pdbx_strand_id
1 'polypeptide(L)' 'MLMAWKVGSMKQKRLSVCFWHPPPISLIKMNIEGAFLDGVNYGGVGGLLRDKHGNYMTTFSHRVQFVTSPFILNC' A
#
# COMPACT_ATOMS: atom_id res chain seq x y z
N MET A 1 29.27 28.21 29.03
CA MET A 1 29.55 26.96 28.30
C MET A 1 28.35 26.68 27.40
N LEU A 2 28.47 26.94 26.09
CA LEU A 2 27.39 26.71 25.12
C LEU A 2 27.64 25.36 24.43
N MET A 3 26.69 24.42 24.56
CA MET A 3 26.70 23.15 23.85
C MET A 3 26.09 23.38 22.45
N ALA A 4 26.90 23.28 21.41
CA ALA A 4 26.43 23.29 20.02
C ALA A 4 25.91 21.89 19.64
N TRP A 5 24.65 21.81 19.25
CA TRP A 5 24.05 20.58 18.71
C TRP A 5 24.57 20.37 17.28
N LYS A 6 25.42 19.34 17.08
CA LYS A 6 25.78 18.87 15.74
C LYS A 6 24.57 18.14 15.16
N VAL A 7 23.85 18.78 14.25
CA VAL A 7 22.89 18.09 13.39
C VAL A 7 23.71 17.15 12.50
N GLY A 8 23.71 15.86 12.84
CA GLY A 8 24.26 14.83 11.98
C GLY A 8 23.55 14.88 10.63
N SER A 9 24.33 14.97 9.54
CA SER A 9 23.80 14.91 8.18
C SER A 9 23.06 13.58 8.00
N MET A 10 21.72 13.62 8.07
CA MET A 10 20.89 12.52 7.65
C MET A 10 21.09 12.36 6.15
N LYS A 11 21.82 11.31 5.75
CA LYS A 11 21.86 10.89 4.35
C LYS A 11 20.43 10.62 3.93
N GLN A 12 19.83 11.55 3.19
CA GLN A 12 18.50 11.40 2.63
C GLN A 12 18.53 10.17 1.72
N LYS A 13 17.95 9.07 2.20
CA LYS A 13 17.73 7.89 1.36
C LYS A 13 16.87 8.37 0.20
N ARG A 14 17.41 8.38 -1.01
CA ARG A 14 16.62 8.61 -2.21
C ARG A 14 15.59 7.48 -2.27
N LEU A 15 14.35 7.78 -1.92
CA LEU A 15 13.24 6.88 -2.18
C LEU A 15 13.18 6.68 -3.68
N SER A 16 13.49 5.47 -4.15
CA SER A 16 13.28 5.10 -5.54
C SER A 16 11.78 5.18 -5.79
N VAL A 17 11.33 6.18 -6.55
CA VAL A 17 9.93 6.32 -6.91
C VAL A 17 9.56 5.14 -7.80
N CYS A 18 8.85 4.17 -7.25
CA CYS A 18 8.32 3.04 -8.01
C CYS A 18 7.02 3.51 -8.67
N PHE A 19 7.10 3.87 -9.95
CA PHE A 19 5.91 4.22 -10.71
C PHE A 19 5.10 2.97 -11.06
N TRP A 20 3.78 3.12 -11.04
CA TRP A 20 2.89 2.07 -11.51
C TRP A 20 3.02 1.92 -13.03
N HIS A 21 3.11 0.68 -13.49
CA HIS A 21 3.12 0.33 -14.91
C HIS A 21 2.07 -0.77 -15.17
N PRO A 22 1.49 -0.87 -16.37
CA PRO A 22 0.66 -2.02 -16.75
C PRO A 22 1.42 -3.35 -16.59
N PRO A 23 0.73 -4.49 -16.38
CA PRO A 23 1.39 -5.80 -16.40
C PRO A 23 1.93 -6.13 -17.79
N PRO A 24 2.96 -7.00 -17.89
CA PRO A 24 3.39 -7.58 -19.15
C PRO A 24 2.25 -8.28 -19.92
N ILE A 25 2.45 -8.46 -21.23
CA ILE A 25 1.52 -9.23 -22.06
C ILE A 25 1.34 -10.63 -21.47
N SER A 26 0.10 -11.13 -21.48
CA SER A 26 -0.38 -12.39 -20.88
C SER A 26 -0.54 -12.41 -19.35
N LEU A 27 -0.26 -11.29 -18.66
CA LEU A 27 -0.50 -11.18 -17.21
C LEU A 27 -1.66 -10.25 -16.90
N ILE A 28 -2.36 -10.56 -15.80
CA ILE A 28 -3.33 -9.69 -15.17
C ILE A 28 -2.67 -9.10 -13.92
N LYS A 29 -2.86 -7.80 -13.70
CA LYS A 29 -2.41 -7.15 -12.46
C LYS A 29 -3.59 -6.99 -11.52
N MET A 30 -3.43 -7.46 -10.29
CA MET A 30 -4.39 -7.20 -9.22
C MET A 30 -3.82 -6.12 -8.29
N ASN A 31 -4.54 -5.01 -8.14
CA ASN A 31 -4.31 -4.07 -7.05
C ASN A 31 -5.26 -4.40 -5.91
N ILE A 32 -4.76 -4.49 -4.68
CA ILE A 32 -5.52 -4.88 -3.48
C ILE A 32 -5.33 -3.79 -2.43
N GLU A 33 -6.37 -3.51 -1.66
CA GLU A 33 -6.33 -2.62 -0.50
C GLU A 33 -7.10 -3.23 0.67
N GLY A 34 -6.60 -2.97 1.89
CA GLY A 34 -7.26 -3.33 3.14
C GLY A 34 -7.89 -2.10 3.80
N ALA A 35 -9.06 -2.28 4.42
CA ALA A 35 -9.73 -1.27 5.22
C ALA A 35 -9.86 -1.75 6.66
N PHE A 36 -9.43 -0.92 7.60
CA PHE A 36 -9.51 -1.15 9.04
C PHE A 36 -10.08 0.10 9.72
N LEU A 37 -10.92 -0.10 10.73
CA LEU A 37 -11.45 0.95 11.58
C LEU A 37 -11.35 0.50 13.03
N ASP A 38 -10.69 1.28 13.87
CA ASP A 38 -10.54 0.97 15.28
C ASP A 38 -11.90 0.91 15.99
N GLY A 39 -12.04 -0.01 16.95
CA GLY A 39 -13.30 -0.28 17.64
C GLY A 39 -14.33 -1.09 16.85
N VAL A 40 -14.05 -1.46 15.60
CA VAL A 40 -14.90 -2.33 14.77
C VAL A 40 -14.27 -3.71 14.63
N ASN A 41 -15.02 -4.77 14.95
CA ASN A 41 -14.52 -6.15 14.93
C ASN A 41 -14.48 -6.80 13.54
N TYR A 42 -14.46 -5.98 12.48
CA TYR A 42 -14.37 -6.40 11.10
C TYR A 42 -13.63 -5.36 10.27
N GLY A 43 -13.06 -5.82 9.16
CA GLY A 43 -12.45 -4.97 8.15
C GLY A 43 -13.03 -5.26 6.77
N GLY A 44 -12.44 -4.61 5.77
CA GLY A 44 -12.74 -4.85 4.36
C GLY A 44 -11.47 -5.19 3.59
N VAL A 45 -11.58 -6.04 2.58
CA VAL A 45 -10.57 -6.20 1.54
C VAL A 45 -11.23 -5.93 0.21
N GLY A 46 -10.63 -5.03 -0.57
CA GLY A 46 -11.05 -4.72 -1.92
C GLY A 46 -9.93 -4.99 -2.91
N GLY A 47 -10.29 -5.25 -4.15
CA GLY A 47 -9.31 -5.31 -5.20
C GLY A 47 -9.89 -5.11 -6.58
N LEU A 48 -9.02 -4.75 -7.50
CA LEU A 48 -9.33 -4.52 -8.91
C LEU A 48 -8.32 -5.29 -9.77
N LEU A 49 -8.82 -5.92 -10.83
CA LEU A 49 -8.01 -6.59 -11.83
C LEU A 49 -7.87 -5.68 -13.04
N ARG A 50 -6.66 -5.63 -13.60
CA ARG A 50 -6.33 -4.87 -14.80
C ARG A 50 -5.71 -5.73 -15.87
N ASP A 51 -6.07 -5.44 -17.11
CA ASP A 51 -5.48 -6.07 -18.29
C ASP A 51 -4.07 -5.52 -18.59
N LYS A 52 -3.46 -6.01 -19.67
CA LYS A 52 -2.16 -5.56 -20.19
C LYS A 52 -2.09 -4.08 -20.61
N HIS A 53 -3.23 -3.43 -20.83
CA HIS A 53 -3.34 -2.01 -21.14
C HIS A 53 -3.56 -1.16 -19.89
N GLY A 54 -3.78 -1.80 -18.73
CA GLY A 54 -4.11 -1.13 -17.48
C GLY A 54 -5.61 -0.84 -17.32
N ASN A 55 -6.46 -1.31 -18.23
CA ASN A 55 -7.91 -1.14 -18.15
C ASN A 55 -8.50 -1.99 -17.03
N TYR A 56 -9.57 -1.52 -16.42
CA TYR A 56 -10.32 -2.28 -15.44
C TYR A 56 -11.02 -3.46 -16.10
N MET A 57 -10.78 -4.67 -15.57
CA MET A 57 -11.47 -5.88 -16.00
C MET A 57 -12.65 -6.19 -15.06
N THR A 58 -12.37 -6.22 -13.76
CA THR A 58 -13.36 -6.51 -12.72
C THR A 58 -12.86 -6.05 -11.35
N THR A 59 -13.76 -6.01 -10.37
CA THR A 59 -13.51 -5.62 -8.99
C THR A 59 -14.17 -6.58 -8.02
N PHE A 60 -13.61 -6.70 -6.82
CA PHE A 60 -14.25 -7.39 -5.71
C PHE A 60 -14.18 -6.56 -4.44
N SER A 61 -15.12 -6.82 -3.54
CA SER A 61 -15.13 -6.30 -2.19
C SER A 61 -15.61 -7.40 -1.25
N HIS A 62 -14.90 -7.60 -0.15
CA HIS A 62 -15.18 -8.65 0.81
C HIS A 62 -15.02 -8.14 2.23
N ARG A 63 -16.01 -8.43 3.08
CA ARG A 63 -15.96 -8.14 4.51
C ARG A 63 -15.22 -9.26 5.23
N VAL A 64 -14.20 -8.91 6.00
CA VAL A 64 -13.39 -9.85 6.79
C VAL A 64 -13.74 -9.70 8.27
N GLN A 65 -14.12 -10.79 8.92
CA GLN A 65 -14.43 -10.79 10.35
C GLN A 65 -13.16 -10.87 11.19
N PHE A 66 -13.24 -10.40 12.44
CA PHE A 66 -12.17 -10.52 13.45
C PHE A 66 -10.86 -9.81 13.05
N VAL A 67 -10.96 -8.72 12.29
CA VAL A 67 -9.80 -7.85 12.02
C VAL A 67 -9.55 -6.99 13.26
N THR A 68 -8.41 -7.19 13.92
CA THR A 68 -8.09 -6.56 15.20
C THR A 68 -7.02 -5.47 15.10
N SER A 69 -6.24 -5.44 14.03
CA SER A 69 -5.22 -4.41 13.80
C SER A 69 -4.82 -4.29 12.32
N PRO A 70 -4.33 -3.12 11.89
CA PRO A 70 -3.71 -2.97 10.58
C PRO A 70 -2.24 -3.39 10.61
N PHE A 71 -1.75 -3.95 9.51
CA PHE A 71 -0.31 -4.13 9.31
C PHE A 71 0.28 -2.87 8.67
N ILE A 72 1.08 -2.12 9.44
CA ILE A 72 1.71 -0.88 8.97
C ILE A 72 3.10 -1.20 8.43
N LEU A 73 3.26 -1.10 7.12
CA LEU A 73 4.57 -1.11 6.47
C LEU A 73 5.19 0.29 6.56
N ASN A 74 6.28 0.42 7.31
CA ASN A 74 7.11 1.62 7.28
C ASN A 74 8.01 1.54 6.04
N CYS A 75 7.57 2.15 4.94
CA CYS A 75 8.36 2.29 3.71
C CYS A 75 9.28 3.52 3.74
#